data_AF-A0A1Q3GJP5-F1
#
_entry.id   AF-A0A1Q3GJP5-F1
#
_cell.length_a   1.000
_cell.length_b   1.000
_cell.length_c   1.000
_cell.angle_alpha   90.00
_cell.angle_beta   90.00
_cell.angle_gamma   90.00
#
_symmetry.space_group_name_H-M   'P 1'
#
loop_
_entity.id
_entity.type
_entity.pdbx_description
1 polymer ?
#
loop_
_entity_poly.entity_id
_entity_poly.type
_entity_poly.pdbx_seq_one_letter_code
_entity_poly.pdbx_strand_id
1 'polypeptide(L)'
;MAKKVSSSCFFTILTLACLSFQHNFAFQKLRRVDIYVVDKQIKFAAPLREKKLKQPAYYVKYSIVNQSRIADFEFFLRSVPEELKKQKRREHIAVYILAELYFDDGSSVSFGVNSNKKLSFNGRSTSLSGEAFITQCIKPYISPTFHWYLPMVKTPEKVPVTNTDFHLPFDGFRVYFSQKLPSLDYIEQTQYFTQDEFDQIFIPENGDLWVGIDVNTKKIVSIQFPSNLKRLDNGGMNIQLLKKYKAFVFRRINVKQIENPYQLKADIIYRALEFSN
;
A
#
# COMPACT_ATOMS: atom_id res chain seq x y z
N MET A 1 58.52 13.40 40.70
CA MET A 1 57.83 12.10 40.90
C MET A 1 56.35 12.26 40.57
N ALA A 2 55.95 11.93 39.34
CA ALA A 2 54.54 11.98 38.92
C ALA A 2 53.95 10.56 38.96
N LYS A 3 52.88 10.36 39.74
CA LYS A 3 52.17 9.07 39.85
C LYS A 3 51.41 8.81 38.55
N LYS A 4 51.70 7.68 37.89
CA LYS A 4 50.89 7.12 36.80
C LYS A 4 49.53 6.68 37.37
N VAL A 5 48.47 7.39 37.01
CA VAL A 5 47.09 6.93 37.23
C VAL A 5 46.77 5.92 36.13
N SER A 6 46.35 4.71 36.53
CA SER A 6 46.07 3.58 35.66
C SER A 6 44.85 3.83 34.77
N SER A 7 45.06 3.96 33.47
CA SER A 7 44.03 4.14 32.43
C SER A 7 43.21 2.87 32.12
N SER A 8 42.93 2.02 33.10
CA SER A 8 42.23 0.74 32.89
C SER A 8 40.76 0.74 33.32
N CYS A 9 40.23 1.84 33.87
CA CYS A 9 38.86 1.88 34.39
C CYS A 9 37.88 2.71 33.53
N PHE A 10 38.38 3.49 32.57
CA PHE A 10 37.54 4.34 31.71
C PHE A 10 36.98 3.62 30.46
N PHE A 11 37.51 2.46 30.10
CA PHE A 11 37.07 1.72 28.90
C PHE A 11 35.89 0.76 29.13
N THR A 12 35.59 0.43 30.39
CA THR A 12 34.45 -0.43 30.75
C THR A 12 33.14 0.36 30.92
N ILE A 13 33.21 1.64 31.29
CA ILE A 13 32.01 2.49 31.42
C ILE A 13 31.55 3.00 30.05
N LEU A 14 32.48 3.23 29.10
CA LEU A 14 32.13 3.68 27.76
C LEU A 14 31.57 2.55 26.86
N THR A 15 31.91 1.30 27.12
CA THR A 15 31.35 0.14 26.37
C THR A 15 29.99 -0.34 26.91
N LEU A 16 29.68 -0.07 28.18
CA LEU A 16 28.34 -0.30 28.74
C LEU A 16 27.32 0.78 28.36
N ALA A 17 27.76 2.01 28.05
CA ALA A 17 26.89 3.08 27.56
C ALA A 17 26.43 2.89 26.11
N CYS A 18 27.08 2.03 25.32
CA CYS A 18 26.62 1.65 23.97
C CYS A 18 25.68 0.43 23.95
N LEU A 19 25.49 -0.25 25.09
CA LEU A 19 24.57 -1.38 25.21
C LEU A 19 23.24 -1.02 25.89
N SER A 20 23.07 0.25 26.29
CA SER A 20 21.80 0.78 26.79
C SER A 20 21.08 1.63 25.74
N PHE A 21 20.99 1.15 24.49
CA PHE A 21 19.75 1.30 23.73
C PHE A 21 18.71 0.40 24.42
N GLN A 22 18.38 0.73 25.67
CA GLN A 22 17.15 0.27 26.28
C GLN A 22 16.05 0.75 25.35
N HIS A 23 15.40 -0.23 24.74
CA HIS A 23 14.09 -0.13 24.15
C HIS A 23 13.18 0.64 25.10
N ASN A 24 13.16 1.97 24.97
CA ASN A 24 11.94 2.71 25.20
C ASN A 24 11.00 2.29 24.08
N PHE A 25 10.27 1.20 24.31
CA PHE A 25 8.97 0.97 23.68
C PHE A 25 8.03 2.09 24.17
N ALA A 26 8.30 3.33 23.76
CA ALA A 26 7.20 4.22 23.48
C ALA A 26 6.35 3.45 22.47
N PHE A 27 5.11 3.11 22.84
CA PHE A 27 4.20 2.36 21.98
C PHE A 27 4.19 3.05 20.61
N GLN A 28 4.90 2.46 19.64
CA GLN A 28 4.96 2.98 18.30
C GLN A 28 3.55 2.86 17.76
N LYS A 29 2.86 3.98 17.69
CA LYS A 29 1.47 4.01 17.28
C LYS A 29 1.41 3.77 15.78
N LEU A 30 0.48 2.91 15.39
CA LEU A 30 0.34 2.54 13.99
C LEU A 30 -0.37 3.67 13.24
N ARG A 31 0.29 4.22 12.22
CA ARG A 31 -0.19 5.38 11.46
C ARG A 31 -1.07 4.98 10.29
N ARG A 32 -0.67 3.93 9.58
CA ARG A 32 -1.29 3.49 8.34
C ARG A 32 -1.09 2.00 8.13
N VAL A 33 -2.08 1.36 7.53
CA VAL A 33 -1.95 0.01 6.98
C VAL A 33 -2.18 0.07 5.48
N ASP A 34 -1.25 -0.44 4.70
CA ASP A 34 -1.41 -0.64 3.26
C ASP A 34 -1.58 -2.14 3.00
N ILE A 35 -2.67 -2.51 2.32
CA ILE A 35 -2.96 -3.90 1.96
C ILE A 35 -2.85 -4.03 0.44
N TYR A 36 -1.98 -4.93 0.00
CA TYR A 36 -1.74 -5.29 -1.40
C TYR A 36 -2.33 -6.67 -1.63
N VAL A 37 -3.32 -6.76 -2.50
CA VAL A 37 -3.94 -8.02 -2.94
C VAL A 37 -3.45 -8.30 -4.34
N VAL A 38 -2.72 -9.39 -4.52
CA VAL A 38 -2.11 -9.75 -5.81
C VAL A 38 -3.18 -10.05 -6.84
N ASP A 39 -3.07 -9.43 -8.01
CA ASP A 39 -3.98 -9.70 -9.12
C ASP A 39 -3.82 -11.16 -9.54
N LYS A 40 -4.95 -11.86 -9.59
CA LYS A 40 -5.00 -13.28 -9.90
C LYS A 40 -4.82 -13.57 -11.38
N GLN A 41 -5.13 -12.62 -12.26
CA GLN A 41 -4.98 -12.77 -13.71
C GLN A 41 -3.51 -12.79 -14.12
N ILE A 42 -2.63 -12.20 -13.30
CA ILE A 42 -1.19 -12.13 -13.54
C ILE A 42 -0.46 -13.42 -13.12
N LYS A 43 -1.20 -14.45 -12.70
CA LYS A 43 -0.64 -15.76 -12.37
C LYS A 43 -0.33 -16.60 -13.59
N PHE A 44 0.74 -16.30 -14.31
CA PHE A 44 1.49 -17.34 -15.02
C PHE A 44 2.99 -16.99 -14.99
N ALA A 45 3.81 -17.95 -14.54
CA ALA A 45 5.28 -17.96 -14.45
C ALA A 45 5.95 -17.23 -13.25
N ALA A 46 6.52 -18.05 -12.34
CA ALA A 46 7.43 -17.74 -11.23
C ALA A 46 6.85 -17.22 -9.89
N PRO A 47 7.44 -17.61 -8.74
CA PRO A 47 7.06 -17.07 -7.43
C PRO A 47 7.33 -15.56 -7.40
N LEU A 48 6.25 -14.78 -7.26
CA LEU A 48 6.36 -13.33 -7.18
C LEU A 48 7.02 -12.95 -5.86
N ARG A 49 8.13 -12.21 -5.96
CA ARG A 49 8.82 -11.60 -4.83
C ARG A 49 8.15 -10.29 -4.46
N GLU A 50 8.21 -9.93 -3.19
CA GLU A 50 7.63 -8.70 -2.64
C GLU A 50 7.88 -7.44 -3.49
N LYS A 51 9.10 -7.25 -4.00
CA LYS A 51 9.42 -6.10 -4.88
C LYS A 51 8.56 -6.05 -6.14
N LYS A 52 8.28 -7.21 -6.76
CA LYS A 52 7.40 -7.31 -7.94
C LYS A 52 5.93 -7.18 -7.54
N LEU A 53 5.56 -7.75 -6.39
CA LEU A 53 4.19 -7.66 -5.86
C LEU A 53 3.73 -6.24 -5.52
N LYS A 54 4.67 -5.32 -5.35
CA LYS A 54 4.39 -3.90 -5.14
C LYS A 54 4.58 -3.05 -6.40
N GLN A 55 4.73 -3.66 -7.57
CA GLN A 55 4.69 -2.94 -8.84
C GLN A 55 3.23 -2.71 -9.25
N PRO A 56 2.86 -1.48 -9.63
CA PRO A 56 1.53 -1.20 -10.18
C PRO A 56 1.17 -2.17 -11.31
N ALA A 57 -0.13 -2.45 -11.46
CA ALA A 57 -0.72 -3.56 -12.23
C ALA A 57 -0.64 -4.95 -11.57
N TYR A 58 0.34 -5.27 -10.72
CA TYR A 58 0.47 -6.60 -10.10
C TYR A 58 -0.42 -6.81 -8.87
N TYR A 59 -1.10 -5.77 -8.41
CA TYR A 59 -1.90 -5.79 -7.20
C TYR A 59 -3.06 -4.81 -7.28
N VAL A 60 -4.06 -5.03 -6.44
CA VAL A 60 -5.00 -4.03 -5.97
C VAL A 60 -4.54 -3.55 -4.59
N LYS A 61 -4.55 -2.24 -4.36
CA LYS A 61 -4.18 -1.67 -3.06
C LYS A 61 -5.34 -0.96 -2.37
N TYR A 62 -5.36 -1.15 -1.06
CA TYR A 62 -6.23 -0.48 -0.12
C TYR A 62 -5.36 0.12 0.98
N SER A 63 -5.70 1.30 1.47
CA SER A 63 -5.07 1.86 2.66
C SER A 63 -6.10 2.19 3.74
N ILE A 64 -5.67 1.99 4.99
CA ILE A 64 -6.41 2.31 6.19
C ILE A 64 -5.57 3.34 6.94
N VAL A 65 -6.17 4.49 7.21
CA VAL A 65 -5.58 5.62 7.96
C VAL A 65 -6.42 5.99 9.18
N ASN A 66 -7.64 5.46 9.28
CA ASN A 66 -8.51 5.66 10.43
C ASN A 66 -8.01 4.84 11.63
N GLN A 67 -7.64 5.56 12.70
CA GLN A 67 -7.03 5.00 13.90
C GLN A 67 -7.90 3.96 14.62
N SER A 68 -9.24 4.09 14.62
CA SER A 68 -10.11 3.10 15.25
C SER A 68 -10.16 1.77 14.48
N ARG A 69 -9.90 1.81 13.17
CA ARG A 69 -9.86 0.63 12.28
C ARG A 69 -8.50 -0.06 12.27
N ILE A 70 -7.44 0.71 12.55
CA ILE A 70 -6.06 0.22 12.64
C ILE A 70 -5.83 -0.61 13.91
N ALA A 71 -6.64 -0.43 14.96
CA ALA A 71 -6.51 -1.14 16.24
C ALA A 71 -6.49 -2.68 16.12
N ASP A 72 -7.25 -3.25 15.18
CA ASP A 72 -7.27 -4.71 14.95
C ASP A 72 -5.88 -5.23 14.51
N PHE A 73 -5.17 -4.44 13.71
CA PHE A 73 -3.81 -4.75 13.26
C PHE A 73 -2.79 -4.60 14.40
N GLU A 74 -2.95 -3.57 15.25
CA GLU A 74 -2.11 -3.41 16.44
C GLU A 74 -2.29 -4.58 17.41
N PHE A 75 -3.54 -4.99 17.64
CA PHE A 75 -3.85 -6.15 18.47
C PHE A 75 -3.21 -7.42 17.91
N PHE A 76 -3.38 -7.67 16.61
CA PHE A 76 -2.78 -8.84 15.97
C PHE A 76 -1.24 -8.81 16.02
N LEU A 77 -0.61 -7.63 15.86
CA LEU A 77 0.83 -7.45 15.94
C LEU A 77 1.38 -7.80 17.34
N ARG A 78 0.62 -7.55 18.41
CA ARG A 78 1.02 -7.94 19.78
C ARG A 78 1.16 -9.45 19.92
N SER A 79 0.36 -10.22 19.19
CA SER A 79 0.40 -11.68 19.17
C SER A 79 1.62 -12.26 18.44
N VAL A 80 2.40 -11.45 17.72
CA VAL A 80 3.62 -11.90 17.06
C VAL A 80 4.68 -12.25 18.13
N PRO A 81 5.28 -13.46 18.09
CA PRO A 81 6.36 -13.84 18.98
C PRO A 81 7.52 -12.82 18.97
N GLU A 82 8.05 -12.49 20.15
CA GLU A 82 9.14 -11.52 20.30
C GLU A 82 10.41 -11.97 19.56
N GLU A 83 10.64 -13.26 19.45
CA GLU A 83 11.74 -13.84 18.68
C GLU A 83 11.64 -13.48 17.20
N LEU A 84 10.41 -13.47 16.64
CA LEU A 84 10.18 -13.06 15.26
C LEU A 84 10.32 -11.55 15.06
N LYS A 85 9.93 -10.73 16.05
CA LYS A 85 10.11 -9.26 16.00
C LYS A 85 11.57 -8.85 15.96
N LYS A 86 12.45 -9.59 16.65
CA LYS A 86 13.90 -9.37 16.66
C LYS A 86 14.61 -9.83 15.39
N GLN A 87 13.96 -10.66 14.56
CA GLN A 87 14.58 -11.17 13.34
C GLN A 87 14.62 -10.10 12.24
N LYS A 88 15.75 -10.05 11.52
CA LYS A 88 15.89 -9.22 10.32
C LYS A 88 14.84 -9.62 9.27
N ARG A 89 14.15 -8.60 8.75
CA ARG A 89 13.17 -8.71 7.66
C ARG A 89 13.77 -9.42 6.44
N ARG A 90 12.95 -10.26 5.82
CA ARG A 90 13.17 -10.86 4.51
C ARG A 90 12.03 -10.46 3.57
N GLU A 91 12.28 -10.59 2.27
CA GLU A 91 11.21 -10.43 1.29
C GLU A 91 10.16 -11.53 1.47
N HIS A 92 8.88 -11.16 1.35
CA HIS A 92 7.82 -12.14 1.16
C HIS A 92 7.91 -12.79 -0.24
N ILE A 93 7.64 -14.08 -0.30
CA ILE A 93 7.70 -14.89 -1.54
C ILE A 93 6.38 -15.66 -1.68
N ALA A 94 5.79 -15.62 -2.87
CA ALA A 94 4.57 -16.36 -3.21
C ALA A 94 3.38 -16.06 -2.27
N VAL A 95 3.29 -14.80 -1.82
CA VAL A 95 2.13 -14.29 -1.08
C VAL A 95 1.11 -13.70 -2.04
N TYR A 96 -0.15 -13.73 -1.62
CA TYR A 96 -1.32 -13.26 -2.33
C TYR A 96 -1.93 -12.03 -1.67
N ILE A 97 -1.70 -11.90 -0.36
CA ILE A 97 -1.99 -10.70 0.39
C ILE A 97 -0.73 -10.30 1.12
N LEU A 98 -0.36 -9.04 1.00
CA LEU A 98 0.68 -8.40 1.78
C LEU A 98 0.07 -7.21 2.50
N ALA A 99 0.17 -7.15 3.82
CA ALA A 99 -0.22 -5.99 4.61
C ALA A 99 1.04 -5.34 5.20
N GLU A 100 1.26 -4.06 4.94
CA GLU A 100 2.34 -3.27 5.51
C GLU A 100 1.81 -2.29 6.54
N LEU A 101 2.36 -2.37 7.73
CA LEU A 101 2.00 -1.57 8.89
C LEU A 101 3.09 -0.51 9.07
N TYR A 102 2.72 0.76 8.91
CA TYR A 102 3.63 1.91 9.02
C TYR A 102 3.42 2.64 10.34
N PHE A 103 4.47 2.78 11.13
CA PHE A 103 4.46 3.47 12.40
C PHE A 103 4.75 4.97 12.25
N ASP A 104 4.47 5.74 13.30
CA ASP A 104 4.72 7.18 13.33
C ASP A 104 6.20 7.55 13.19
N ASP A 105 7.12 6.69 13.61
CA ASP A 105 8.58 6.87 13.47
C ASP A 105 9.10 6.59 12.06
N GLY A 106 8.22 6.22 11.13
CA GLY A 106 8.55 5.87 9.75
C GLY A 106 9.03 4.43 9.55
N SER A 107 9.17 3.65 10.62
CA SER A 107 9.44 2.22 10.52
C SER A 107 8.22 1.45 9.99
N SER A 108 8.45 0.22 9.53
CA SER A 108 7.36 -0.65 9.08
C SER A 108 7.61 -2.12 9.30
N VAL A 109 6.53 -2.85 9.48
CA VAL A 109 6.50 -4.32 9.50
C VAL A 109 5.48 -4.82 8.47
N SER A 110 5.58 -6.08 8.08
CA SER A 110 4.66 -6.63 7.08
C SER A 110 4.20 -8.05 7.38
N PHE A 111 2.93 -8.31 7.07
CA PHE A 111 2.32 -9.63 7.10
C PHE A 111 2.07 -10.11 5.68
N GLY A 112 2.40 -11.37 5.41
CA GLY A 112 2.17 -12.01 4.12
C GLY A 112 1.29 -13.24 4.28
N VAL A 113 0.33 -13.44 3.37
CA VAL A 113 -0.54 -14.63 3.36
C VAL A 113 -0.43 -15.33 2.01
N ASN A 114 -0.15 -16.63 2.02
CA ASN A 114 -0.10 -17.44 0.80
C ASN A 114 -1.44 -18.14 0.49
N SER A 115 -1.49 -18.91 -0.60
CA SER A 115 -2.70 -19.63 -1.02
C SER A 115 -3.23 -20.64 0.00
N ASN A 116 -2.36 -21.16 0.85
CA ASN A 116 -2.72 -22.13 1.89
C ASN A 116 -3.09 -21.44 3.20
N LYS A 117 -3.37 -20.13 3.15
CA LYS A 117 -3.64 -19.28 4.32
C LYS A 117 -2.53 -19.33 5.38
N LYS A 118 -1.28 -19.67 5.00
CA LYS A 118 -0.14 -19.59 5.91
C LYS A 118 0.31 -18.14 6.03
N LEU A 119 0.54 -17.71 7.26
CA LEU A 119 0.96 -16.36 7.58
C LEU A 119 2.49 -16.30 7.71
N SER A 120 3.05 -15.19 7.23
CA SER A 120 4.42 -14.79 7.49
C SER A 120 4.46 -13.38 8.08
N PHE A 121 5.40 -13.14 8.98
CA PHE A 121 5.73 -11.81 9.51
C PHE A 121 7.14 -11.43 9.04
N ASN A 122 7.29 -10.27 8.39
CA ASN A 122 8.55 -9.79 7.83
C ASN A 122 9.29 -10.85 6.98
N GLY A 123 8.55 -11.59 6.15
CA GLY A 123 9.06 -12.67 5.30
C GLY A 123 9.44 -13.96 6.03
N ARG A 124 9.13 -14.08 7.33
CA ARG A 124 9.38 -15.28 8.15
C ARG A 124 8.08 -16.00 8.45
N SER A 125 8.05 -17.32 8.32
CA SER A 125 6.90 -18.12 8.72
C SER A 125 6.58 -17.93 10.20
N THR A 126 5.30 -17.90 10.54
CA THR A 126 4.81 -17.86 11.91
C THR A 126 3.83 -19.00 12.16
N SER A 127 3.67 -19.40 13.43
CA SER A 127 2.63 -20.34 13.87
C SER A 127 1.26 -19.68 14.02
N LEU A 128 1.19 -18.34 13.96
CA LEU A 128 -0.09 -17.62 14.02
C LEU A 128 -1.01 -18.02 12.86
N SER A 129 -2.31 -18.10 13.16
CA SER A 129 -3.32 -18.47 12.18
C SER A 129 -3.49 -17.37 11.12
N GLY A 130 -3.13 -17.68 9.88
CA GLY A 130 -3.41 -16.79 8.76
C GLY A 130 -4.91 -16.66 8.46
N GLU A 131 -5.73 -17.66 8.83
CA GLU A 131 -7.18 -17.56 8.73
C GLU A 131 -7.77 -16.57 9.75
N ALA A 132 -7.22 -16.53 10.97
CA ALA A 132 -7.57 -15.52 11.97
C ALA A 132 -7.16 -14.12 11.49
N PHE A 133 -5.94 -13.95 10.99
CA PHE A 133 -5.47 -12.70 10.40
C PHE A 133 -6.38 -12.24 9.25
N ILE A 134 -6.70 -13.16 8.34
CA ILE A 134 -7.62 -12.91 7.23
C ILE A 134 -8.96 -12.40 7.75
N THR A 135 -9.55 -13.09 8.72
CA THR A 135 -10.94 -12.84 9.13
C THR A 135 -11.06 -11.58 9.98
N GLN A 136 -10.10 -11.34 10.87
CA GLN A 136 -10.12 -10.20 11.79
C GLN A 136 -9.58 -8.94 11.11
N CYS A 137 -8.45 -9.04 10.39
CA CYS A 137 -7.72 -7.87 9.91
C CYS A 137 -7.99 -7.56 8.43
N ILE A 138 -8.24 -8.56 7.58
CA ILE A 138 -8.20 -8.35 6.11
C ILE A 138 -9.58 -8.25 5.47
N LYS A 139 -10.46 -9.22 5.72
CA LYS A 139 -11.81 -9.32 5.12
C LYS A 139 -12.62 -8.02 5.15
N PRO A 140 -12.60 -7.20 6.24
CA PRO A 140 -13.40 -5.99 6.27
C PRO A 140 -12.97 -4.91 5.25
N TYR A 141 -11.78 -5.01 4.66
CA TYR A 141 -11.17 -3.91 3.91
C TYR A 141 -10.98 -4.19 2.43
N ILE A 142 -10.85 -5.45 2.04
CA ILE A 142 -10.55 -5.84 0.66
C ILE A 142 -11.73 -6.54 0.00
N SER A 143 -11.82 -6.46 -1.33
CA SER A 143 -12.76 -7.28 -2.08
C SER A 143 -12.60 -8.75 -1.73
N PRO A 144 -13.70 -9.53 -1.81
CA PRO A 144 -13.58 -10.89 -1.37
C PRO A 144 -12.49 -11.62 -2.18
N THR A 145 -11.71 -12.45 -1.51
CA THR A 145 -10.48 -13.07 -2.01
C THR A 145 -10.46 -14.51 -1.49
N PHE A 146 -9.83 -15.46 -2.18
CA PHE A 146 -9.75 -16.87 -1.75
C PHE A 146 -11.11 -17.54 -1.55
N HIS A 147 -12.06 -17.26 -2.43
CA HIS A 147 -13.36 -17.93 -2.47
C HIS A 147 -14.23 -17.76 -1.20
N TRP A 148 -13.98 -16.75 -0.33
CA TRP A 148 -14.82 -16.51 0.85
C TRP A 148 -16.16 -15.80 0.54
N TYR A 149 -16.74 -16.04 -0.63
CA TYR A 149 -17.98 -15.41 -1.08
C TYR A 149 -19.21 -16.10 -0.51
N LEU A 150 -20.30 -15.30 -0.37
CA LEU A 150 -21.71 -15.63 -0.10
C LEU A 150 -22.32 -15.02 1.19
N PRO A 151 -21.69 -15.00 2.38
CA PRO A 151 -22.37 -14.45 3.57
C PRO A 151 -22.19 -12.94 3.80
N MET A 152 -21.25 -12.26 3.11
CA MET A 152 -20.90 -10.86 3.43
C MET A 152 -21.62 -9.81 2.59
N VAL A 153 -22.39 -10.21 1.56
CA VAL A 153 -23.24 -9.30 0.80
C VAL A 153 -24.63 -9.35 1.39
N LYS A 154 -25.08 -8.27 2.04
CA LYS A 154 -26.43 -8.22 2.65
C LYS A 154 -27.57 -8.43 1.63
N THR A 155 -27.29 -8.24 0.33
CA THR A 155 -28.24 -8.44 -0.78
C THR A 155 -27.54 -9.07 -2.00
N PRO A 156 -27.23 -10.37 -1.96
CA PRO A 156 -26.47 -11.04 -3.02
C PRO A 156 -27.17 -10.98 -4.39
N GLU A 157 -28.51 -10.98 -4.40
CA GLU A 157 -29.35 -10.88 -5.60
C GLU A 157 -29.17 -9.57 -6.40
N LYS A 158 -28.67 -8.50 -5.75
CA LYS A 158 -28.50 -7.18 -6.36
C LYS A 158 -27.07 -6.89 -6.82
N VAL A 159 -26.13 -7.80 -6.55
CA VAL A 159 -24.74 -7.64 -6.93
C VAL A 159 -24.49 -8.47 -8.19
N PRO A 160 -24.12 -7.85 -9.32
CA PRO A 160 -23.81 -8.59 -10.53
C PRO A 160 -22.75 -9.67 -10.27
N VAL A 161 -22.91 -10.83 -10.91
CA VAL A 161 -21.96 -11.97 -10.80
C VAL A 161 -20.53 -11.52 -11.08
N THR A 162 -20.36 -10.54 -11.98
CA THR A 162 -19.07 -9.94 -12.32
C THR A 162 -18.35 -9.26 -11.15
N ASN A 163 -19.08 -8.85 -10.13
CA ASN A 163 -18.49 -8.27 -8.93
C ASN A 163 -18.08 -9.36 -7.93
N THR A 164 -18.79 -10.49 -7.90
CA THR A 164 -18.57 -11.61 -6.96
C THR A 164 -17.58 -12.65 -7.46
N ASP A 165 -17.21 -12.62 -8.74
CA ASP A 165 -16.21 -13.52 -9.27
C ASP A 165 -14.80 -12.99 -8.99
N PHE A 166 -14.08 -13.71 -8.14
CA PHE A 166 -12.70 -13.39 -7.80
C PHE A 166 -11.81 -13.35 -9.03
N HIS A 167 -12.10 -14.06 -10.13
CA HIS A 167 -11.27 -14.12 -11.34
C HIS A 167 -11.34 -12.87 -12.22
N LEU A 168 -12.22 -11.93 -11.89
CA LEU A 168 -12.38 -10.67 -12.61
C LEU A 168 -11.55 -9.56 -11.95
N PRO A 169 -11.16 -8.50 -12.71
CA PRO A 169 -10.33 -7.41 -12.19
C PRO A 169 -11.07 -6.50 -11.19
N PHE A 170 -12.29 -6.88 -10.78
CA PHE A 170 -13.08 -6.07 -9.88
C PHE A 170 -12.54 -6.15 -8.47
N ASP A 171 -12.23 -4.99 -7.93
CA ASP A 171 -11.59 -4.83 -6.64
C ASP A 171 -12.56 -4.35 -5.55
N GLY A 172 -13.85 -4.59 -5.75
CA GLY A 172 -14.87 -4.32 -4.75
C GLY A 172 -15.40 -2.89 -4.72
N PHE A 173 -14.84 -1.97 -5.51
CA PHE A 173 -15.33 -0.60 -5.63
C PHE A 173 -15.51 -0.17 -7.09
N ARG A 174 -16.62 0.51 -7.39
CA ARG A 174 -16.82 1.18 -8.70
C ARG A 174 -16.65 2.67 -8.53
N VAL A 175 -15.75 3.26 -9.30
CA VAL A 175 -15.43 4.68 -9.22
C VAL A 175 -15.95 5.36 -10.48
N TYR A 176 -16.78 6.39 -10.29
CA TYR A 176 -17.35 7.20 -11.36
C TYR A 176 -16.80 8.62 -11.24
N PHE A 177 -16.09 9.06 -12.26
CA PHE A 177 -15.61 10.45 -12.35
C PHE A 177 -16.74 11.37 -12.81
N SER A 178 -16.73 12.63 -12.36
CA SER A 178 -17.79 13.59 -12.68
C SER A 178 -17.81 14.02 -14.14
N GLN A 179 -16.67 13.86 -14.80
CA GLN A 179 -16.42 14.19 -16.18
C GLN A 179 -15.51 13.11 -16.78
N LYS A 180 -15.60 12.90 -18.09
CA LYS A 180 -14.55 12.16 -18.80
C LYS A 180 -13.21 12.84 -18.49
N LEU A 181 -12.18 12.04 -18.29
CA LEU A 181 -10.83 12.59 -18.17
C LEU A 181 -10.54 13.41 -19.44
N PRO A 182 -9.98 14.63 -19.32
CA PRO A 182 -9.67 15.44 -20.48
C PRO A 182 -8.73 14.67 -21.42
N SER A 183 -8.91 14.79 -22.74
CA SER A 183 -7.95 14.20 -23.67
C SER A 183 -6.60 14.90 -23.57
N LEU A 184 -5.53 14.22 -23.99
CA LEU A 184 -4.18 14.80 -24.01
C LEU A 184 -4.16 16.09 -24.84
N ASP A 185 -4.76 16.08 -26.02
CA ASP A 185 -4.91 17.26 -26.90
C ASP A 185 -5.59 18.43 -26.18
N TYR A 186 -6.64 18.16 -25.40
CA TYR A 186 -7.32 19.21 -24.65
C TYR A 186 -6.40 19.82 -23.59
N ILE A 187 -5.63 18.98 -22.87
CA ILE A 187 -4.69 19.46 -21.85
C ILE A 187 -3.61 20.33 -22.49
N GLU A 188 -3.04 19.89 -23.62
CA GLU A 188 -2.03 20.63 -24.39
C GLU A 188 -2.56 22.02 -24.78
N GLN A 189 -3.78 22.09 -25.31
CA GLN A 189 -4.44 23.34 -25.70
C GLN A 189 -4.71 24.31 -24.55
N THR A 190 -4.80 23.83 -23.29
CA THR A 190 -5.03 24.72 -22.14
C THR A 190 -3.84 25.63 -21.83
N GLN A 191 -2.67 25.40 -22.43
CA GLN A 191 -1.42 26.11 -22.16
C GLN A 191 -1.03 26.12 -20.67
N TYR A 192 -1.57 25.17 -19.89
CA TYR A 192 -1.24 25.04 -18.48
C TYR A 192 0.22 24.58 -18.29
N PHE A 193 0.71 23.76 -19.23
CA PHE A 193 2.10 23.33 -19.33
C PHE A 193 2.75 23.98 -20.56
N THR A 194 4.06 24.24 -20.51
CA THR A 194 4.82 24.50 -21.75
C THR A 194 4.90 23.23 -22.58
N GLN A 195 5.27 23.32 -23.86
CA GLN A 195 5.44 22.13 -24.71
C GLN A 195 6.44 21.14 -24.10
N ASP A 196 7.62 21.62 -23.71
CA ASP A 196 8.65 20.78 -23.08
C ASP A 196 8.15 20.09 -21.79
N GLU A 197 7.38 20.82 -20.97
CA GLU A 197 6.78 20.27 -19.75
C GLU A 197 5.72 19.20 -20.08
N PHE A 198 4.88 19.46 -21.08
CA PHE A 198 3.84 18.54 -21.54
C PHE A 198 4.46 17.25 -22.05
N ASP A 199 5.43 17.36 -22.96
CA ASP A 199 6.14 16.23 -23.55
C ASP A 199 6.84 15.39 -22.47
N GLN A 200 7.37 16.02 -21.42
CA GLN A 200 7.98 15.31 -20.29
C GLN A 200 6.96 14.61 -19.38
N ILE A 201 5.80 15.21 -19.15
CA ILE A 201 4.76 14.66 -18.27
C ILE A 201 4.11 13.44 -18.93
N PHE A 202 3.73 13.56 -20.19
CA PHE A 202 2.85 12.61 -20.89
C PHE A 202 3.61 11.66 -21.82
N ILE A 203 4.85 11.30 -21.46
CA ILE A 203 5.58 10.22 -22.12
C ILE A 203 4.86 8.87 -21.93
N PRO A 204 4.92 7.93 -22.91
CA PRO A 204 4.33 6.60 -22.78
C PRO A 204 4.74 5.85 -21.50
N GLU A 205 5.95 6.11 -21.03
CA GLU A 205 6.52 5.61 -19.78
C GLU A 205 5.74 6.04 -18.51
N ASN A 206 5.03 7.17 -18.57
CA ASN A 206 4.15 7.68 -17.52
C ASN A 206 2.67 7.30 -17.77
N GLY A 207 2.41 6.41 -18.76
CA GLY A 207 1.10 6.19 -19.40
C GLY A 207 -0.09 5.91 -18.47
N ASP A 208 0.11 5.12 -17.40
CA ASP A 208 -0.96 4.82 -16.44
C ASP A 208 -0.68 5.50 -15.09
N LEU A 209 -1.40 6.58 -14.80
CA LEU A 209 -1.25 7.28 -13.52
C LEU A 209 -1.93 6.49 -12.40
N TRP A 210 -1.21 6.13 -11.34
CA TRP A 210 -1.82 5.49 -10.18
C TRP A 210 -2.25 6.52 -9.13
N VAL A 211 -3.56 6.71 -8.96
CA VAL A 211 -4.11 7.64 -7.97
C VAL A 211 -4.70 6.89 -6.77
N GLY A 212 -4.48 7.44 -5.58
CA GLY A 212 -5.18 7.05 -4.37
C GLY A 212 -6.36 7.99 -4.13
N ILE A 213 -7.55 7.42 -3.95
CA ILE A 213 -8.81 8.14 -3.78
C ILE A 213 -9.33 7.86 -2.37
N ASP A 214 -9.53 8.91 -1.59
CA ASP A 214 -10.19 8.82 -0.29
C ASP A 214 -11.68 8.54 -0.49
N VAL A 215 -12.16 7.43 0.06
CA VAL A 215 -13.50 6.89 -0.19
C VAL A 215 -14.60 7.81 0.37
N ASN A 216 -14.33 8.47 1.50
CA ASN A 216 -15.33 9.30 2.18
C ASN A 216 -15.44 10.68 1.54
N THR A 217 -14.31 11.32 1.28
CA THR A 217 -14.25 12.67 0.73
C THR A 217 -14.31 12.69 -0.79
N LYS A 218 -14.12 11.54 -1.44
CA LYS A 218 -14.06 11.38 -2.91
C LYS A 218 -12.98 12.27 -3.54
N LYS A 219 -11.89 12.52 -2.82
CA LYS A 219 -10.76 13.32 -3.28
C LYS A 219 -9.58 12.43 -3.63
N ILE A 220 -8.84 12.80 -4.67
CA ILE A 220 -7.53 12.22 -4.94
C ILE A 220 -6.55 12.75 -3.89
N VAL A 221 -5.92 11.85 -3.13
CA VAL A 221 -5.05 12.17 -2.00
C VAL A 221 -3.61 11.71 -2.22
N SER A 222 -3.36 10.86 -3.22
CA SER A 222 -2.01 10.47 -3.60
C SER A 222 -1.91 10.20 -5.09
N ILE A 223 -0.72 10.44 -5.64
CA ILE A 223 -0.38 10.19 -7.04
C ILE A 223 0.94 9.45 -7.05
N GLN A 224 0.97 8.31 -7.75
CA GLN A 224 2.10 7.40 -7.88
C GLN A 224 2.30 7.09 -9.37
N PHE A 225 3.56 6.99 -9.78
CA PHE A 225 3.93 6.58 -11.12
C PHE A 225 4.31 5.11 -11.09
N PRO A 226 3.91 4.29 -12.08
CA PRO A 226 4.37 2.92 -12.21
C PRO A 226 5.90 2.89 -12.25
N SER A 227 6.52 2.42 -11.17
CA SER A 227 7.98 2.38 -11.00
C SER A 227 8.68 1.30 -11.85
N ASN A 228 8.10 0.96 -13.01
CA ASN A 228 8.58 -0.11 -13.87
C ASN A 228 9.88 0.28 -14.58
N LEU A 229 10.22 1.58 -14.57
CA LEU A 229 11.47 2.10 -15.09
C LEU A 229 12.42 2.34 -13.93
N LYS A 230 13.52 1.57 -13.92
CA LYS A 230 14.56 1.49 -12.88
C LYS A 230 15.25 2.83 -12.51
N ARG A 231 14.77 3.98 -12.98
CA ARG A 231 15.47 5.28 -12.90
C ARG A 231 14.57 6.49 -12.59
N LEU A 232 13.25 6.36 -12.49
CA LEU A 232 12.35 7.53 -12.49
C LEU A 232 11.28 7.46 -11.39
N ASP A 233 11.68 7.68 -10.13
CA ASP A 233 10.78 7.68 -8.96
C ASP A 233 9.64 8.72 -9.05
N ASN A 234 9.79 9.72 -9.92
CA ASN A 234 8.82 10.80 -10.17
C ASN A 234 8.39 10.90 -11.64
N GLY A 235 8.43 9.79 -12.39
CA GLY A 235 8.09 9.82 -13.82
C GLY A 235 9.03 10.68 -14.67
N GLY A 236 10.27 10.87 -14.21
CA GLY A 236 11.28 11.68 -14.88
C GLY A 236 11.15 13.18 -14.67
N MET A 237 10.13 13.63 -13.94
CA MET A 237 9.90 15.04 -13.66
C MET A 237 10.83 15.57 -12.56
N ASN A 238 11.31 16.81 -12.74
CA ASN A 238 11.90 17.56 -11.65
C ASN A 238 10.85 17.91 -10.57
N ILE A 239 11.29 18.32 -9.37
CA ILE A 239 10.39 18.57 -8.23
C ILE A 239 9.35 19.66 -8.51
N GLN A 240 9.69 20.70 -9.29
CA GLN A 240 8.77 21.80 -9.59
C GLN A 240 7.67 21.33 -10.55
N LEU A 241 8.05 20.66 -11.63
CA LEU A 241 7.13 20.08 -12.61
C LEU A 241 6.22 19.04 -11.95
N LEU A 242 6.78 18.17 -11.11
CA LEU A 242 6.00 17.19 -10.34
C LEU A 242 4.94 17.86 -9.45
N LYS A 243 5.29 18.95 -8.77
CA LYS A 243 4.34 19.71 -7.94
C LYS A 243 3.23 20.33 -8.81
N LYS A 244 3.60 20.94 -9.94
CA LYS A 244 2.67 21.54 -10.91
C LYS A 244 1.69 20.50 -11.46
N TYR A 245 2.20 19.33 -11.83
CA TYR A 245 1.40 18.20 -12.31
C TYR A 245 0.45 17.64 -11.25
N LYS A 246 0.94 17.40 -10.03
CA LYS A 246 0.08 16.94 -8.92
C LYS A 246 -1.05 17.93 -8.64
N ALA A 247 -0.75 19.23 -8.64
CA ALA A 247 -1.75 20.28 -8.46
C ALA A 247 -2.82 20.27 -9.59
N PHE A 248 -2.40 20.03 -10.83
CA PHE A 248 -3.32 19.86 -11.96
C PHE A 248 -4.29 18.70 -11.71
N VAL A 249 -3.77 17.50 -11.39
CA VAL A 249 -4.58 16.31 -11.15
C VAL A 249 -5.55 16.51 -9.99
N PHE A 250 -5.06 16.99 -8.83
CA PHE A 250 -5.89 17.22 -7.65
C PHE A 250 -7.01 18.25 -7.88
N ARG A 251 -6.81 19.21 -8.80
CA ARG A 251 -7.78 20.27 -9.08
C ARG A 251 -8.77 19.91 -10.19
N ARG A 252 -8.33 19.16 -11.21
CA ARG A 252 -9.10 18.91 -12.43
C ARG A 252 -9.86 17.58 -12.41
N ILE A 253 -9.38 16.59 -11.66
CA ILE A 253 -10.01 15.27 -11.64
C ILE A 253 -10.92 15.16 -10.42
N ASN A 254 -12.22 15.05 -10.68
CA ASN A 254 -13.26 15.00 -9.66
C ASN A 254 -13.94 13.63 -9.67
N VAL A 255 -14.07 13.02 -8.49
CA VAL A 255 -14.78 11.75 -8.31
C VAL A 255 -16.22 12.06 -7.90
N LYS A 256 -17.19 11.72 -8.76
CA LYS A 256 -18.62 11.96 -8.54
C LYS A 256 -19.19 10.96 -7.54
N GLN A 257 -18.91 9.69 -7.78
CA GLN A 257 -19.51 8.60 -7.03
C GLN A 257 -18.51 7.45 -6.86
N ILE A 258 -18.57 6.83 -5.68
CA ILE A 258 -17.91 5.57 -5.41
C ILE A 258 -19.01 4.62 -4.93
N GLU A 259 -19.23 3.52 -5.63
CA GLU A 259 -20.08 2.42 -5.17
C GLU A 259 -19.22 1.40 -4.42
N ASN A 260 -19.67 1.02 -3.23
CA ASN A 260 -19.03 0.03 -2.37
C ASN A 260 -20.02 -1.11 -2.06
N PRO A 261 -20.30 -2.00 -3.04
CA PRO A 261 -21.29 -3.06 -2.90
C PRO A 261 -21.00 -4.05 -1.75
N TYR A 262 -19.74 -4.16 -1.35
CA TYR A 262 -19.29 -5.06 -0.27
C TYR A 262 -19.19 -4.39 1.11
N GLN A 263 -19.54 -3.10 1.22
CA GLN A 263 -19.43 -2.34 2.47
C GLN A 263 -18.02 -2.40 3.09
N LEU A 264 -16.99 -2.41 2.24
CA LEU A 264 -15.59 -2.45 2.65
C LEU A 264 -15.23 -1.19 3.43
N LYS A 265 -14.36 -1.34 4.43
CA LYS A 265 -13.94 -0.28 5.36
C LYS A 265 -12.62 0.39 4.99
N ALA A 266 -12.13 0.19 3.76
CA ALA A 266 -10.93 0.87 3.27
C ALA A 266 -11.15 2.40 3.25
N ASP A 267 -10.14 3.16 3.69
CA ASP A 267 -10.22 4.63 3.68
C ASP A 267 -9.76 5.18 2.33
N ILE A 268 -8.77 4.55 1.71
CA ILE A 268 -8.21 4.95 0.40
C ILE A 268 -8.15 3.73 -0.51
N ILE A 269 -8.61 3.89 -1.76
CA ILE A 269 -8.51 2.90 -2.83
C ILE A 269 -7.62 3.43 -3.95
N TYR A 270 -6.94 2.53 -4.67
CA TYR A 270 -5.99 2.92 -5.71
C TYR A 270 -6.47 2.52 -7.12
N ARG A 271 -6.34 3.43 -8.08
CA ARG A 271 -6.79 3.25 -9.47
C ARG A 271 -5.75 3.74 -10.46
N ALA A 272 -5.61 3.01 -11.57
CA ALA A 272 -5.02 3.58 -12.77
C ALA A 272 -6.00 4.62 -13.36
N LEU A 273 -5.48 5.77 -13.76
CA LEU A 273 -6.16 6.74 -14.61
C LEU A 273 -5.47 6.74 -15.96
N GLU A 274 -6.27 6.55 -17.00
CA GLU A 274 -5.85 6.63 -18.39
C GLU A 274 -6.54 7.87 -18.99
N PHE A 275 -5.77 8.81 -19.52
CA PHE A 275 -6.32 9.92 -20.29
C PHE A 275 -6.71 9.39 -21.68
N SER A 276 -7.89 9.74 -22.18
CA SER A 276 -8.30 9.30 -23.52
C SER A 276 -7.46 10.02 -24.58
N ASN A 277 -6.97 9.27 -25.57
CA ASN A 277 -6.54 9.84 -26.85
C ASN A 277 -7.76 10.30 -27.65
#